data_AF-A0A7S2DBH5-F1
#
_entry.id   AF-A0A7S2DBH5-F1
#
_cell.length_a   1.000
_cell.length_b   1.000
_cell.length_c   1.000
_cell.angle_alpha   90.00
_cell.angle_beta   90.00
_cell.angle_gamma   90.00
#
_symmetry.space_group_name_H-M   'P 1'
#
loop_
_entity.id
_entity.type
_entity.pdbx_description
1 polymer ?
#
loop_
_entity_poly.entity_id
_entity_poly.type
_entity_poly.pdbx_seq_one_letter_code
_entity_poly.pdbx_strand_id
1 'polypeptide(L)'
;VLSRQMSMTRPERVANSKRIGSTVQAPLTEKPLSAEERDAAVEDLYWATYLSIVASYAQMFQAIRAVDKEFNLEIIGNLPRIISTFRAGCILQGAMLEPMTKAFEADPDIPNLICAFEKELAAGMQGFRKTCSRLVLGGEAAGVMQASL
;
A
#
# COMPACT_ATOMS: atom_id res chain seq x y z
N VAL A 1 -0.05 4.28 -11.19
CA VAL A 1 -0.24 4.79 -12.58
C VAL A 1 -1.26 3.96 -13.35
N LEU A 2 -1.05 2.65 -13.49
CA LEU A 2 -1.93 1.75 -14.26
C LEU A 2 -3.42 1.84 -13.87
N SER A 3 -3.74 1.89 -12.57
CA SER A 3 -5.13 2.04 -12.10
C SER A 3 -5.84 3.28 -12.67
N ARG A 4 -5.10 4.39 -12.88
CA ARG A 4 -5.64 5.60 -13.53
C ARG A 4 -5.87 5.37 -15.02
N GLN A 5 -4.93 4.71 -15.71
CA GLN A 5 -5.11 4.39 -17.13
C GLN A 5 -6.34 3.52 -17.35
N MET A 6 -6.55 2.50 -16.50
CA MET A 6 -7.74 1.65 -16.53
C MET A 6 -9.03 2.44 -16.24
N SER A 7 -9.01 3.43 -15.34
CA SER A 7 -10.21 4.22 -15.06
C SER A 7 -10.62 5.10 -16.25
N MET A 8 -9.65 5.59 -17.03
CA MET A 8 -9.87 6.48 -18.18
C MET A 8 -10.60 5.80 -19.35
N THR A 9 -10.47 4.48 -19.53
CA THR A 9 -11.15 3.73 -20.60
C THR A 9 -12.60 3.38 -20.25
N ARG A 10 -13.34 4.32 -19.62
CA ARG A 10 -14.71 4.10 -19.16
C ARG A 10 -15.66 3.56 -20.24
N PRO A 11 -15.73 4.11 -21.47
CA PRO A 11 -16.65 3.60 -22.49
C PRO A 11 -16.39 2.13 -22.83
N GLU A 12 -15.12 1.76 -22.93
CA GLU A 12 -14.69 0.38 -23.17
C GLU A 12 -15.08 -0.54 -22.00
N ARG A 13 -14.80 -0.14 -20.76
CA ARG A 13 -15.19 -0.93 -19.56
C ARG A 13 -16.69 -1.17 -19.48
N VAL A 14 -17.51 -0.17 -19.80
CA VAL A 14 -18.97 -0.32 -19.82
C VAL A 14 -19.41 -1.26 -20.94
N ALA A 15 -18.82 -1.15 -22.14
CA ALA A 15 -19.11 -2.06 -23.24
C ALA A 15 -18.71 -3.51 -22.91
N ASN A 16 -17.53 -3.71 -22.31
CA ASN A 16 -17.04 -5.02 -21.90
C ASN A 16 -17.89 -5.61 -20.79
N SER A 17 -18.29 -4.82 -19.79
CA SER A 17 -19.18 -5.27 -18.70
C SER A 17 -20.51 -5.82 -19.23
N LYS A 18 -21.08 -5.25 -20.30
CA LYS A 18 -22.29 -5.82 -20.94
C LYS A 18 -22.06 -7.17 -21.61
N ARG A 19 -20.84 -7.45 -22.08
CA ARG A 19 -20.48 -8.67 -22.83
C ARG A 19 -20.03 -9.80 -21.91
N ILE A 20 -19.23 -9.49 -20.89
CA ILE A 20 -18.56 -10.48 -20.05
C ILE A 20 -18.83 -10.27 -18.55
N GLY A 21 -19.60 -9.26 -18.15
CA GLY A 21 -19.81 -8.91 -16.74
C GLY A 21 -20.42 -10.04 -15.92
N SER A 22 -21.41 -10.74 -16.46
CA SER A 22 -22.03 -11.91 -15.81
C SER A 22 -21.11 -13.13 -15.70
N THR A 23 -20.04 -13.18 -16.49
CA THR A 23 -19.03 -14.26 -16.43
C THR A 23 -17.93 -13.95 -15.43
N VAL A 24 -17.55 -12.67 -15.30
CA VAL A 24 -16.42 -12.23 -14.48
C VAL A 24 -16.84 -11.82 -13.07
N GLN A 25 -18.06 -11.32 -12.88
CA GLN A 25 -18.60 -11.10 -11.54
C GLN A 25 -18.86 -12.47 -10.90
N ALA A 26 -17.95 -12.86 -10.01
CA ALA A 26 -18.25 -13.89 -9.04
C ALA A 26 -19.49 -13.41 -8.27
N PRO A 27 -20.58 -14.20 -8.19
CA PRO A 27 -21.65 -13.85 -7.28
C PRO A 27 -21.03 -13.77 -5.89
N LEU A 28 -21.29 -12.67 -5.17
CA LEU A 28 -21.02 -12.58 -3.73
C LEU A 28 -21.93 -13.62 -3.05
N THR A 29 -21.54 -14.89 -3.11
CA THR A 29 -22.27 -16.03 -2.53
C THR A 29 -22.00 -16.15 -1.04
N GLU A 30 -21.38 -15.15 -0.41
CA GLU A 30 -21.28 -15.12 1.03
C GLU A 30 -22.61 -14.63 1.62
N LYS A 31 -23.18 -15.49 2.48
CA LYS A 31 -24.09 -15.06 3.54
C LYS A 31 -23.55 -13.74 4.14
N PRO A 32 -24.40 -12.75 4.43
CA PRO A 32 -23.95 -11.52 5.07
C PRO A 32 -23.14 -11.85 6.33
N LEU A 33 -21.97 -11.23 6.45
CA LEU A 33 -21.10 -11.40 7.61
C LEU A 33 -21.85 -11.06 8.89
N SER A 34 -21.60 -11.82 9.95
CA SER A 34 -22.02 -11.46 11.31
C SER A 34 -21.38 -10.14 11.74
N ALA A 35 -21.86 -9.55 12.84
CA ALA A 35 -21.26 -8.33 13.38
C ALA A 35 -19.77 -8.54 13.72
N GLU A 36 -19.45 -9.68 14.36
CA GLU A 36 -18.10 -10.05 14.74
C GLU A 36 -17.20 -10.30 13.52
N GLU A 37 -17.72 -10.96 12.48
CA GLU A 37 -16.98 -11.20 11.23
C GLU A 37 -16.71 -9.88 10.48
N ARG A 38 -17.63 -8.92 10.56
CA ARG A 38 -17.44 -7.58 9.99
C ARG A 38 -16.35 -6.82 10.73
N ASP A 39 -16.38 -6.81 12.06
CA ASP A 39 -15.37 -6.10 12.85
C ASP A 39 -13.98 -6.69 12.60
N ALA A 40 -13.86 -8.02 12.54
CA ALA A 40 -12.62 -8.69 12.17
C ALA A 40 -12.16 -8.34 10.74
N ALA A 41 -13.08 -8.26 9.77
CA ALA A 41 -12.75 -7.87 8.40
C ALA A 41 -12.29 -6.41 8.29
N VAL A 42 -12.86 -5.52 9.11
CA VAL A 42 -12.43 -4.10 9.17
C VAL A 42 -11.02 -3.99 9.76
N GLU A 43 -10.71 -4.77 10.80
CA GLU A 43 -9.36 -4.84 11.37
C GLU A 43 -8.34 -5.40 10.35
N ASP A 44 -8.69 -6.47 9.64
CA ASP A 44 -7.86 -7.04 8.57
C ASP A 44 -7.62 -6.01 7.44
N LEU A 45 -8.63 -5.20 7.10
CA LEU A 45 -8.52 -4.13 6.10
C LEU A 45 -7.67 -2.95 6.60
N TYR A 46 -7.75 -2.62 7.89
CA TYR A 46 -6.88 -1.63 8.52
C TYR A 46 -5.41 -2.03 8.35
N TRP A 47 -5.05 -3.26 8.73
CA TRP A 47 -3.69 -3.77 8.58
C TRP A 47 -3.24 -3.85 7.12
N ALA A 48 -4.11 -4.32 6.23
CA ALA A 48 -3.82 -4.37 4.79
C ALA A 48 -3.47 -2.97 4.24
N THR A 49 -4.26 -1.97 4.63
CA THR A 49 -4.07 -0.58 4.19
C THR A 49 -2.80 0.01 4.79
N TYR A 50 -2.61 -0.16 6.10
CA TYR A 50 -1.43 0.32 6.81
C TYR A 50 -0.13 -0.21 6.19
N LEU A 51 -0.04 -1.54 6.01
CA LEU A 51 1.15 -2.18 5.45
C LEU A 51 1.33 -1.86 3.96
N SER A 52 0.24 -1.69 3.20
CA SER A 52 0.33 -1.20 1.81
C SER A 52 0.96 0.19 1.72
N ILE A 53 0.67 1.08 2.67
CA ILE A 53 1.27 2.41 2.75
C ILE A 53 2.76 2.29 3.11
N VAL A 54 3.12 1.48 4.12
CA VAL A 54 4.53 1.23 4.48
C VAL A 54 5.33 0.74 3.27
N ALA A 55 4.81 -0.26 2.56
CA ALA A 55 5.47 -0.81 1.36
C ALA A 55 5.65 0.25 0.26
N SER A 56 4.64 1.10 0.04
CA SER A 56 4.72 2.19 -0.94
C SER A 56 5.81 3.21 -0.59
N TYR A 57 5.93 3.59 0.68
CA TYR A 57 7.00 4.46 1.16
C TYR A 57 8.37 3.79 1.05
N ALA A 58 8.48 2.52 1.43
CA ALA A 58 9.72 1.76 1.30
C ALA A 58 10.22 1.72 -0.15
N GLN A 59 9.33 1.49 -1.12
CA GLN A 59 9.65 1.54 -2.54
C GLN A 59 10.12 2.93 -2.98
N MET A 60 9.45 3.99 -2.53
CA MET A 60 9.84 5.37 -2.81
C MET A 60 11.26 5.66 -2.29
N PHE A 61 11.59 5.26 -1.06
CA PHE A 61 12.93 5.48 -0.51
C PHE A 61 14.01 4.67 -1.21
N GLN A 62 13.72 3.45 -1.65
CA GLN A 62 14.65 2.67 -2.47
C GLN A 62 14.92 3.34 -3.82
N ALA A 63 13.90 3.94 -4.44
CA ALA A 63 14.09 4.73 -5.66
C ALA A 63 14.98 5.97 -5.42
N ILE A 64 14.79 6.66 -4.30
CA ILE A 64 15.65 7.80 -3.90
C ILE A 64 17.10 7.34 -3.71
N ARG A 65 17.33 6.22 -3.02
CA ARG A 65 18.68 5.64 -2.84
C ARG A 65 19.35 5.27 -4.15
N ALA A 66 18.60 4.66 -5.07
CA ALA A 66 19.12 4.29 -6.38
C ALA A 66 19.55 5.53 -7.18
N VAL A 67 18.70 6.58 -7.18
CA VAL A 67 19.00 7.85 -7.85
C VAL A 67 20.18 8.57 -7.19
N ASP A 68 20.25 8.57 -5.86
CA ASP A 68 21.37 9.20 -5.15
C ASP A 68 22.72 8.58 -5.53
N LYS A 69 22.76 7.25 -5.58
CA LYS A 69 23.96 6.49 -5.97
C LYS A 69 24.33 6.70 -7.43
N GLU A 70 23.34 6.65 -8.34
CA GLU A 70 23.59 6.79 -9.78
C GLU A 70 24.14 8.16 -10.14
N PHE A 71 23.62 9.21 -9.51
CA PHE A 71 23.92 10.60 -9.86
C PHE A 71 24.83 11.32 -8.86
N ASN A 72 25.29 10.65 -7.81
CA ASN A 72 26.14 11.20 -6.74
C ASN A 72 25.59 12.52 -6.15
N LEU A 73 24.30 12.50 -5.76
CA LEU A 73 23.58 13.71 -5.33
C LEU A 73 23.70 14.03 -3.84
N GLU A 74 24.34 13.15 -3.06
CA GLU A 74 24.52 13.26 -1.60
C GLU A 74 23.19 13.46 -0.82
N ILE A 75 22.10 12.92 -1.37
CA ILE A 75 20.74 12.94 -0.82
C ILE A 75 20.67 12.11 0.45
N ILE A 76 21.28 10.92 0.47
CA ILE A 76 21.13 9.99 1.60
C ILE A 76 21.73 10.55 2.88
N GLY A 77 22.84 11.30 2.78
CA GLY A 77 23.41 12.03 3.92
C GLY A 77 22.47 13.07 4.53
N ASN A 78 21.44 13.51 3.80
CA ASN A 78 20.45 14.50 4.23
C ASN A 78 19.03 13.91 4.32
N LEU A 79 18.86 12.58 4.22
CA LEU A 79 17.55 11.95 4.09
C LEU A 79 16.60 12.25 5.27
N PRO A 80 17.04 12.22 6.55
CA PRO A 80 16.17 12.61 7.67
C PRO A 80 15.63 14.04 7.54
N ARG A 81 16.47 14.97 7.08
CA ARG A 81 16.05 16.36 6.84
C ARG A 81 15.01 16.44 5.73
N ILE A 82 15.19 15.70 4.63
CA ILE A 82 14.24 15.68 3.51
C ILE A 82 12.89 15.11 3.96
N ILE A 83 12.90 13.97 4.67
CA ILE A 83 11.65 13.37 5.19
C ILE A 83 10.95 14.33 6.15
N SER A 84 11.69 15.09 6.96
CA SER A 84 11.07 16.07 7.85
C SER A 84 10.29 17.15 7.09
N THR A 85 10.72 17.54 5.87
CA THR A 85 9.95 18.47 5.02
C THR A 85 8.63 17.88 4.53
N PHE A 86 8.48 16.54 4.51
CA PHE A 86 7.22 15.91 4.10
C PHE A 86 6.19 15.90 5.24
N ARG A 87 6.60 16.20 6.48
CA ARG A 87 5.73 16.10 7.66
C ARG A 87 4.66 17.19 7.74
N ALA A 88 4.85 18.31 7.03
CA ALA A 88 3.88 19.39 6.97
C ALA A 88 3.92 20.11 5.62
N GLY A 89 2.74 20.49 5.12
CA GLY A 89 2.60 21.35 3.93
C GLY A 89 2.63 20.62 2.58
N CYS A 90 3.10 19.37 2.51
CA CYS A 90 3.00 18.56 1.29
C CYS A 90 1.73 17.67 1.29
N ILE A 91 1.31 17.18 0.12
CA ILE A 91 0.12 16.31 -0.04
C ILE A 91 0.28 14.98 0.73
N LEU A 92 1.51 14.51 0.90
CA LEU A 92 1.82 13.24 1.56
C LEU A 92 1.94 13.35 3.08
N GLN A 93 1.72 14.53 3.67
CA GLN A 93 1.81 14.74 5.11
C GLN A 93 0.89 13.78 5.89
N GLY A 94 1.39 13.26 7.01
CA GLY A 94 0.64 12.34 7.86
C GLY A 94 1.46 11.79 9.01
N ALA A 95 0.78 11.21 10.01
CA ALA A 95 1.41 10.69 11.23
C ALA A 95 2.45 9.58 10.96
N MET A 96 2.29 8.82 9.87
CA MET A 96 3.19 7.75 9.45
C MET A 96 4.62 8.22 9.12
N LEU A 97 4.82 9.50 8.77
CA LEU A 97 6.14 10.01 8.43
C LEU A 97 7.07 10.14 9.65
N GLU A 98 6.51 10.29 10.86
CA GLU A 98 7.30 10.38 12.07
C GLU A 98 8.08 9.09 12.40
N PRO A 99 7.46 7.90 12.50
CA PRO A 99 8.20 6.66 12.73
C PRO A 99 9.19 6.37 11.59
N MET A 100 8.88 6.72 10.34
CA MET A 100 9.81 6.60 9.22
C MET A 100 11.04 7.49 9.39
N THR A 101 10.84 8.75 9.82
CA THR A 101 11.96 9.68 10.10
C THR A 101 12.86 9.11 11.20
N LYS A 102 12.25 8.66 12.31
CA LYS A 102 13.00 8.07 13.43
C LYS A 102 13.79 6.83 13.02
N ALA A 103 13.25 6.01 12.11
CA ALA A 103 13.96 4.85 11.58
C ALA A 103 15.27 5.24 10.87
N PHE A 104 15.22 6.25 9.98
CA PHE A 104 16.41 6.73 9.29
C PHE A 104 17.36 7.55 10.18
N GLU A 105 16.86 8.21 11.22
CA GLU A 105 17.71 8.86 12.22
C GLU A 105 18.48 7.84 13.08
N ALA A 106 17.83 6.71 13.41
CA ALA A 106 18.43 5.64 14.18
C ALA A 106 19.43 4.81 13.38
N ASP A 107 19.11 4.51 12.12
CA ASP A 107 19.98 3.76 11.20
C ASP A 107 19.86 4.33 9.77
N PRO A 108 20.74 5.28 9.38
CA PRO A 108 20.75 5.84 8.04
C PRO A 108 20.99 4.79 6.93
N ASP A 109 21.72 3.72 7.27
CA ASP A 109 22.14 2.66 6.37
C ASP A 109 21.17 1.46 6.37
N ILE A 110 20.03 1.57 7.06
CA ILE A 110 19.01 0.52 7.15
C ILE A 110 18.71 -0.04 5.76
N PRO A 111 18.86 -1.34 5.46
CA PRO A 111 18.78 -1.84 4.08
C PRO A 111 17.46 -1.53 3.37
N ASN A 112 16.36 -1.52 4.11
CA ASN A 112 15.04 -1.16 3.62
C ASN A 112 14.18 -0.62 4.77
N LEU A 113 13.37 0.42 4.53
CA LEU A 113 12.47 0.99 5.52
C LEU A 113 11.51 -0.04 6.14
N ILE A 114 11.09 -1.06 5.39
CA ILE A 114 10.22 -2.15 5.87
C ILE A 114 10.77 -2.82 7.14
N CYS A 115 12.11 -2.91 7.29
CA CYS A 115 12.73 -3.52 8.46
C CYS A 115 12.42 -2.75 9.75
N ALA A 116 12.13 -1.46 9.69
CA ALA A 116 11.75 -0.67 10.86
C ALA A 116 10.30 -0.93 11.34
N PHE A 117 9.49 -1.62 10.53
CA PHE A 117 8.09 -1.94 10.79
C PHE A 117 7.86 -3.44 11.04
N GLU A 118 8.89 -4.15 11.52
CA GLU A 118 8.82 -5.61 11.78
C GLU A 118 7.65 -5.99 12.69
N LYS A 119 7.37 -5.19 13.71
CA LYS A 119 6.28 -5.46 14.68
C LYS A 119 4.91 -5.35 14.00
N GLU A 120 4.70 -4.32 13.20
CA GLU A 120 3.48 -4.07 12.45
C GLU A 120 3.27 -5.13 11.36
N LEU A 121 4.36 -5.59 10.72
CA LEU A 121 4.31 -6.72 9.80
C LEU A 121 3.89 -7.99 10.53
N ALA A 122 4.52 -8.30 11.66
CA ALA A 122 4.15 -9.49 12.45
C ALA A 122 2.68 -9.47 12.89
N ALA A 123 2.16 -8.30 13.29
CA ALA A 123 0.77 -8.13 13.70
C ALA A 123 -0.22 -8.19 12.53
N GLY A 124 0.10 -7.53 11.41
CA GLY A 124 -0.86 -7.25 10.35
C GLY A 124 -0.78 -8.14 9.11
N MET A 125 0.31 -8.89 8.89
CA MET A 125 0.51 -9.63 7.64
C MET A 125 -0.55 -10.70 7.40
N GLN A 126 -1.07 -11.34 8.45
CA GLN A 126 -2.17 -12.29 8.28
C GLN A 126 -3.44 -11.60 7.78
N GLY A 127 -3.81 -10.48 8.40
CA GLY A 127 -4.98 -9.68 7.98
C GLY A 127 -4.82 -9.13 6.57
N PHE A 128 -3.61 -8.69 6.21
CA PHE A 128 -3.30 -8.26 4.85
C PHE A 128 -3.57 -9.38 3.82
N ARG A 129 -3.05 -10.60 4.06
CA ARG A 129 -3.30 -11.74 3.17
C ARG A 129 -4.78 -12.11 3.08
N LYS A 130 -5.51 -12.07 4.21
CA LYS A 130 -6.96 -12.34 4.24
C LYS A 130 -7.72 -11.33 3.39
N THR A 131 -7.47 -10.03 3.59
CA THR A 131 -8.09 -8.96 2.80
C THR A 131 -7.84 -9.13 1.31
N CYS A 132 -6.58 -9.35 0.88
CA CYS A 132 -6.27 -9.59 -0.52
C CYS A 132 -6.99 -10.83 -1.07
N SER A 133 -7.04 -11.92 -0.30
CA SER A 133 -7.72 -13.15 -0.72
C SER A 133 -9.23 -12.93 -0.91
N ARG A 134 -9.87 -12.22 0.04
CA ARG A 134 -11.29 -11.88 -0.06
C ARG A 134 -11.60 -11.01 -1.27
N LEU A 135 -10.76 -10.00 -1.54
CA LEU A 135 -10.94 -9.13 -2.71
C LEU A 135 -10.78 -9.93 -4.02
N VAL A 136 -9.77 -10.80 -4.13
CA VAL A 136 -9.59 -11.68 -5.31
C VAL A 136 -10.80 -12.58 -5.52
N LEU A 137 -11.21 -13.30 -4.48
CA LEU A 137 -12.32 -14.24 -4.55
C LEU A 137 -13.67 -13.54 -4.80
N GLY A 138 -13.83 -12.32 -4.30
CA GLY A 138 -15.00 -11.47 -4.54
C GLY A 138 -15.01 -10.80 -5.92
N GLY A 139 -13.96 -10.95 -6.72
CA GLY A 139 -13.86 -10.31 -8.04
C GLY A 139 -13.59 -8.81 -7.99
N GLU A 140 -13.13 -8.30 -6.85
CA GLU A 140 -12.83 -6.89 -6.65
C GLU A 140 -11.38 -6.57 -7.04
N ALA A 141 -11.19 -5.45 -7.75
CA ALA A 141 -9.88 -5.04 -8.24
C ALA A 141 -9.04 -4.42 -7.11
N ALA A 142 -8.09 -5.18 -6.57
CA ALA A 142 -7.19 -4.73 -5.50
C ALA A 142 -5.79 -4.35 -6.02
N GLY A 143 -5.70 -3.66 -7.16
CA GLY A 143 -4.45 -3.52 -7.94
C GLY A 143 -3.21 -3.09 -7.15
N VAL A 144 -3.24 -1.91 -6.50
CA VAL A 144 -2.06 -1.42 -5.74
C VAL A 144 -1.86 -2.21 -4.45
N MET A 145 -2.95 -2.55 -3.74
CA MET A 145 -2.88 -3.30 -2.48
C MET A 145 -2.28 -4.69 -2.68
N GLN A 146 -2.64 -5.40 -3.75
CA GLN A 146 -2.03 -6.67 -4.12
C GLN A 146 -0.57 -6.54 -4.56
N ALA A 147 -0.23 -5.48 -5.30
CA ALA A 147 1.16 -5.24 -5.68
C ALA A 147 2.07 -4.89 -4.48
N SER A 148 1.48 -4.41 -3.39
CA SER A 148 2.17 -4.11 -2.14
C SER A 148 2.36 -5.33 -1.22
N LEU A 149 1.61 -6.41 -1.41
CA LEU A 149 1.70 -7.66 -0.63
C LEU A 149 2.77 -8.59 -1.19
#